data_AF-A0A7V8AGJ3-F1
#
_entry.id   AF-A0A7V8AGJ3-F1
#
_cell.length_a   1.000
_cell.length_b   1.000
_cell.length_c   1.000
_cell.angle_alpha   90.00
_cell.angle_beta   90.00
_cell.angle_gamma   90.00
#
_symmetry.space_group_name_H-M   'P 1'
#
loop_
_entity.id
_entity.type
_entity.pdbx_description
1 polymer ?
#
loop_
_entity_poly.entity_id
_entity_poly.type
_entity_poly.pdbx_seq_one_letter_code
_entity_poly.pdbx_strand_id
1 'polypeptide(L)'
;MRFAAILISIAAFLAPCASAQTAEEVGREILTAYKNRDLEGVKRHLPPVLAMTVDKTFFKDKAIKSEVVGLRRWDGKVREVRYFATKAGVTASVYYDEDADPAKVRTFNLNKAGNTWKQALGSFLVLEKEKFAAYEGKEPPVRAAARKTPAAAPAIVQGAPQDSPNKGYVIEMADGTVVKDPTVSQLQKAFEALGEENFFITLNAPDGFITASRSGAAYDIEYKDEQGQFAAIDEMSADQAMDLFSAYIKREKTWKAKAKWRPFD
;
A
#
# COMPACT_ATOMS: atom_id res chain seq x y z
N MET A 1 -65.00 22.17 -12.75
CA MET A 1 -64.41 22.62 -11.47
C MET A 1 -63.46 21.51 -11.03
N ARG A 2 -62.13 21.63 -11.20
CA ARG A 2 -61.15 22.11 -10.17
C ARG A 2 -61.48 21.46 -8.82
N PHE A 3 -60.68 20.55 -8.26
CA PHE A 3 -59.33 20.83 -7.74
C PHE A 3 -58.41 19.60 -7.79
N ALA A 4 -57.16 19.86 -8.15
CA ALA A 4 -56.02 18.98 -7.96
C ALA A 4 -55.54 19.04 -6.50
N ALA A 5 -55.08 17.90 -5.97
CA ALA A 5 -54.21 17.84 -4.80
C ALA A 5 -53.06 16.89 -5.14
N ILE A 6 -51.94 17.46 -5.58
CA ILE A 6 -50.68 16.74 -5.77
C ILE A 6 -49.98 16.72 -4.42
N LEU A 7 -49.93 15.55 -3.79
CA LEU A 7 -49.07 15.27 -2.64
C LEU A 7 -47.64 15.05 -3.15
N ILE A 8 -46.81 16.08 -3.06
CA ILE A 8 -45.37 15.97 -3.27
C ILE A 8 -44.79 15.30 -2.02
N SER A 9 -44.60 13.98 -2.07
CA SER A 9 -43.76 13.28 -1.10
C SER A 9 -42.30 13.63 -1.38
N ILE A 10 -41.75 14.52 -0.57
CA ILE A 10 -40.31 14.78 -0.53
C ILE A 10 -39.66 13.55 0.12
N ALA A 11 -39.27 12.57 -0.71
CA ALA A 11 -38.29 11.57 -0.31
C ALA A 11 -36.95 12.31 -0.17
N ALA A 12 -36.64 12.74 1.06
CA ALA A 12 -35.31 13.19 1.40
C ALA A 12 -34.36 12.03 1.14
N PHE A 13 -33.62 12.08 0.03
CA PHE A 13 -32.39 11.33 -0.16
C PHE A 13 -31.42 11.77 0.93
N LEU A 14 -31.51 11.12 2.09
CA LEU A 14 -30.36 10.98 2.97
C LEU A 14 -29.35 10.17 2.16
N ALA A 15 -28.48 10.86 1.43
CA ALA A 15 -27.25 10.25 0.96
C ALA A 15 -26.63 9.58 2.20
N PRO A 16 -26.33 8.26 2.16
CA PRO A 16 -25.61 7.65 3.26
C PRO A 16 -24.35 8.48 3.45
N CYS A 17 -24.19 9.11 4.62
CA CYS A 17 -22.88 9.56 5.03
C CYS A 17 -22.00 8.33 4.90
N ALA A 18 -21.10 8.31 3.93
CA ALA A 18 -20.19 7.20 3.73
C ALA A 18 -19.32 7.12 4.98
N SER A 19 -19.75 6.30 5.94
CA SER A 19 -18.97 5.97 7.12
C SER A 19 -17.68 5.35 6.62
N ALA A 20 -16.53 5.84 7.12
CA ALA A 20 -15.25 5.23 6.86
C ALA A 20 -15.33 3.74 7.22
N GLN A 21 -15.04 2.86 6.26
CA GLN A 21 -15.05 1.41 6.49
C GLN A 21 -14.02 1.07 7.59
N THR A 22 -14.40 0.14 8.46
CA THR A 22 -13.50 -0.39 9.48
C THR A 22 -12.42 -1.28 8.87
N ALA A 23 -11.31 -1.47 9.59
CA ALA A 23 -10.26 -2.40 9.15
C ALA A 23 -10.78 -3.85 9.01
N GLU A 24 -11.74 -4.25 9.86
CA GLU A 24 -12.38 -5.57 9.78
C GLU A 24 -13.16 -5.74 8.47
N GLU A 25 -13.98 -4.75 8.11
CA GLU A 25 -14.76 -4.77 6.88
C GLU A 25 -13.86 -4.83 5.65
N VAL A 26 -12.86 -3.96 5.58
CA VAL A 26 -11.89 -3.94 4.47
C VAL A 26 -11.09 -5.24 4.41
N GLY A 27 -10.63 -5.75 5.55
CA GLY A 27 -9.93 -7.03 5.62
C GLY A 27 -10.77 -8.18 5.10
N ARG A 28 -12.05 -8.27 5.51
CA ARG A 28 -12.99 -9.28 5.02
C ARG A 28 -13.25 -9.16 3.52
N GLU A 29 -13.42 -7.94 3.00
CA GLU A 29 -13.61 -7.68 1.56
C GLU A 29 -12.42 -8.18 0.75
N ILE A 30 -11.20 -7.87 1.19
CA ILE A 30 -9.97 -8.33 0.50
C ILE A 30 -9.82 -9.85 0.57
N LEU A 31 -9.95 -10.45 1.75
CA LEU A 31 -9.83 -11.91 1.91
C LEU A 31 -10.86 -12.65 1.03
N THR A 32 -12.08 -12.11 0.95
CA THR A 32 -13.12 -12.61 0.05
C THR A 32 -12.72 -12.48 -1.41
N ALA A 33 -12.15 -11.33 -1.81
CA ALA A 33 -11.69 -11.10 -3.16
C ALA A 33 -10.57 -12.08 -3.55
N TYR A 34 -9.58 -12.31 -2.68
CA TYR A 34 -8.54 -13.33 -2.91
C TYR A 34 -9.13 -14.74 -3.02
N LYS A 35 -9.99 -15.15 -2.08
CA LYS A 35 -10.62 -16.48 -2.09
C LYS A 35 -11.41 -16.74 -3.38
N ASN A 36 -12.13 -15.73 -3.86
CA ASN A 36 -12.96 -15.81 -5.06
C ASN A 36 -12.20 -15.50 -6.35
N ARG A 37 -10.90 -15.13 -6.26
CA ARG A 37 -10.11 -14.63 -7.39
C ARG A 37 -10.75 -13.42 -8.09
N ASP A 38 -11.42 -12.59 -7.30
CA ASP A 38 -12.02 -11.34 -7.75
C ASP A 38 -10.95 -10.24 -7.84
N LEU A 39 -10.52 -10.00 -9.08
CA LEU A 39 -9.48 -9.06 -9.40
C LEU A 39 -9.87 -7.60 -9.10
N GLU A 40 -11.12 -7.22 -9.35
CA GLU A 40 -11.59 -5.85 -9.11
C GLU A 40 -11.78 -5.60 -7.61
N GLY A 41 -12.20 -6.63 -6.87
CA GLY A 41 -12.20 -6.62 -5.41
C GLY A 41 -10.80 -6.34 -4.83
N VAL A 42 -9.76 -7.03 -5.32
CA VAL A 42 -8.38 -6.79 -4.88
C VAL A 42 -7.91 -5.37 -5.21
N LYS A 43 -8.11 -4.93 -6.46
CA LYS A 43 -7.70 -3.59 -6.93
C LYS A 43 -8.28 -2.44 -6.10
N ARG A 44 -9.54 -2.56 -5.65
CA ARG A 44 -10.23 -1.51 -4.88
C ARG A 44 -9.48 -1.12 -3.61
N HIS A 45 -8.84 -2.09 -2.97
CA HIS A 45 -8.17 -1.89 -1.69
C HIS A 45 -6.65 -1.82 -1.80
N LEU A 46 -6.10 -1.99 -3.01
CA LEU A 46 -4.71 -1.67 -3.26
C LEU A 46 -4.50 -0.15 -3.35
N PRO A 47 -3.26 0.31 -3.13
CA PRO A 47 -2.80 1.58 -3.65
C PRO A 47 -3.10 1.71 -5.16
N PRO A 48 -3.58 2.86 -5.65
CA PRO A 48 -4.07 3.02 -7.02
C PRO A 48 -3.11 2.55 -8.11
N VAL A 49 -1.80 2.81 -8.02
CA VAL A 49 -0.88 2.35 -9.07
C VAL A 49 -0.56 0.87 -8.94
N LEU A 50 -0.48 0.30 -7.72
CA LEU A 50 -0.41 -1.16 -7.58
C LEU A 50 -1.64 -1.83 -8.21
N ALA A 51 -2.83 -1.25 -8.03
CA ALA A 51 -4.04 -1.73 -8.67
C ALA A 51 -3.95 -1.72 -10.22
N MET A 52 -3.19 -0.81 -10.82
CA MET A 52 -2.96 -0.78 -12.28
C MET A 52 -2.07 -1.92 -12.77
N THR A 53 -1.17 -2.44 -11.92
CA THR A 53 -0.29 -3.58 -12.25
C THR A 53 -0.98 -4.93 -12.09
N VAL A 54 -2.15 -4.96 -11.46
CA VAL A 54 -2.95 -6.17 -11.27
C VAL A 54 -3.73 -6.48 -12.54
N ASP A 55 -3.38 -7.57 -13.21
CA ASP A 55 -4.03 -8.04 -14.43
C ASP A 55 -4.51 -9.49 -14.31
N LYS A 56 -5.04 -10.05 -15.40
CA LYS A 56 -5.59 -11.42 -15.43
C LYS A 56 -4.57 -12.51 -15.06
N THR A 57 -3.28 -12.18 -15.02
CA THR A 57 -2.20 -13.07 -14.61
C THR A 57 -1.86 -12.97 -13.12
N PHE A 58 -2.39 -11.98 -12.40
CA PHE A 58 -2.16 -11.77 -10.97
C PHE A 58 -2.33 -13.05 -10.13
N PHE A 59 -3.48 -13.73 -10.25
CA PHE A 59 -3.74 -15.00 -9.54
C PHE A 59 -3.00 -16.21 -10.14
N LYS A 60 -2.21 -16.02 -11.20
CA LYS A 60 -1.33 -17.05 -11.75
C LYS A 60 0.07 -17.00 -11.13
N ASP A 61 0.43 -15.89 -10.51
CA ASP A 61 1.66 -15.72 -9.76
C ASP A 61 1.78 -16.79 -8.66
N LYS A 62 3.00 -17.30 -8.43
CA LYS A 62 3.24 -18.42 -7.51
C LYS A 62 2.95 -18.02 -6.06
N ALA A 63 3.37 -16.83 -5.64
CA ALA A 63 3.15 -16.33 -4.28
C ALA A 63 1.67 -16.03 -4.05
N ILE A 64 0.97 -15.45 -5.03
CA ILE A 64 -0.47 -15.21 -4.91
C ILE A 64 -1.26 -16.53 -4.88
N LYS A 65 -0.84 -17.54 -5.65
CA LYS A 65 -1.47 -18.86 -5.64
C LYS A 65 -1.41 -19.52 -4.26
N SER A 66 -0.27 -19.44 -3.55
CA SER A 66 -0.16 -20.00 -2.21
C SER A 66 -1.13 -19.34 -1.24
N GLU A 67 -1.31 -18.02 -1.33
CA GLU A 67 -2.27 -17.32 -0.47
C GLU A 67 -3.72 -17.73 -0.76
N VAL A 68 -4.10 -17.82 -2.04
CA VAL A 68 -5.45 -18.28 -2.43
C VAL A 68 -5.70 -19.71 -1.96
N VAL A 69 -4.70 -20.59 -2.03
CA VAL A 69 -4.82 -21.96 -1.50
C VAL A 69 -5.00 -21.95 0.01
N GLY A 70 -4.24 -21.13 0.73
CA GLY A 70 -4.38 -20.94 2.17
C GLY A 70 -5.78 -20.46 2.57
N LEU A 71 -6.41 -19.62 1.76
CA LEU A 71 -7.76 -19.09 2.02
C LEU A 71 -8.90 -20.06 1.72
N ARG A 72 -8.65 -21.24 1.14
CA ARG A 72 -9.72 -22.22 0.86
C ARG A 72 -10.40 -22.72 2.13
N ARG A 73 -9.62 -22.90 3.20
CA ARG A 73 -10.11 -23.37 4.50
C ARG A 73 -10.72 -22.26 5.37
N TRP A 74 -10.48 -21.00 5.01
CA TRP A 74 -11.03 -19.85 5.73
C TRP A 74 -12.55 -19.86 5.67
N ASP A 75 -13.20 -19.68 6.82
CA ASP A 75 -14.66 -19.79 7.01
C ASP A 75 -15.43 -18.50 6.65
N GLY A 76 -14.73 -17.47 6.19
CA GLY A 76 -15.32 -16.18 5.83
C GLY A 76 -15.39 -15.18 6.98
N LYS A 77 -14.86 -15.52 8.16
CA LYS A 77 -14.91 -14.65 9.34
C LYS A 77 -13.54 -14.06 9.66
N VAL A 78 -13.52 -12.77 9.96
CA VAL A 78 -12.40 -12.17 10.69
C VAL A 78 -12.60 -12.51 12.16
N ARG A 79 -11.55 -13.00 12.81
CA ARG A 79 -11.59 -13.46 14.21
C ARG A 79 -11.29 -12.32 15.15
N GLU A 80 -10.28 -11.52 14.81
CA GLU A 80 -9.86 -10.37 15.59
C GLU A 80 -9.11 -9.37 14.70
N VAL A 81 -9.23 -8.08 15.01
CA VAL A 81 -8.37 -7.05 14.44
C VAL A 81 -7.61 -6.39 15.56
N ARG A 82 -6.30 -6.29 15.40
CA ARG A 82 -5.44 -5.54 16.31
C ARG A 82 -4.65 -4.50 15.56
N TYR A 83 -4.21 -3.49 16.29
CA TYR A 83 -3.58 -2.31 15.76
C TYR A 83 -2.21 -2.14 16.36
N PHE A 84 -1.30 -1.61 15.58
CA PHE A 84 -0.04 -1.15 16.11
C PHE A 84 0.34 0.12 15.36
N ALA A 85 0.88 1.05 16.12
CA ALA A 85 1.52 2.21 15.55
C ALA A 85 2.90 1.79 15.08
N THR A 86 3.18 2.06 13.82
CA THR A 86 4.53 2.07 13.29
C THR A 86 4.93 3.52 13.06
N LYS A 87 6.20 3.77 12.77
CA LYS A 87 6.63 5.08 12.27
C LYS A 87 5.79 5.51 11.04
N ALA A 88 5.46 4.51 10.24
CA ALA A 88 4.62 4.52 9.04
C ALA A 88 3.14 4.87 9.26
N GLY A 89 2.68 5.07 10.50
CA GLY A 89 1.29 5.35 10.84
C GLY A 89 0.60 4.15 11.47
N VAL A 90 -0.72 4.09 11.33
CA VAL A 90 -1.53 3.04 11.96
C VAL A 90 -1.65 1.85 11.01
N THR A 91 -1.20 0.69 11.47
CA THR A 91 -1.41 -0.58 10.78
C THR A 91 -2.45 -1.40 11.55
N ALA A 92 -3.35 -2.05 10.82
CA ALA A 92 -4.26 -3.05 11.35
C ALA A 92 -3.80 -4.44 10.90
N SER A 93 -3.68 -5.38 11.84
CA SER A 93 -3.45 -6.79 11.60
C SER A 93 -4.76 -7.55 11.78
N VAL A 94 -5.26 -8.12 10.68
CA VAL A 94 -6.55 -8.81 10.60
C VAL A 94 -6.30 -10.30 10.75
N TYR A 95 -6.56 -10.85 11.93
CA TYR A 95 -6.49 -12.28 12.20
C TYR A 95 -7.73 -12.98 11.61
N TYR A 96 -7.51 -13.89 10.66
CA TYR A 96 -8.60 -14.55 9.94
C TYR A 96 -8.58 -16.08 10.05
N ASP A 97 -7.43 -16.72 10.29
CA ASP A 97 -7.38 -18.17 10.42
C ASP A 97 -6.21 -18.67 11.25
N GLU A 98 -6.39 -19.81 11.92
CA GLU A 98 -5.32 -20.49 12.64
C GLU A 98 -4.28 -21.02 11.64
N ASP A 99 -3.00 -21.07 12.01
CA ASP A 99 -2.01 -21.80 11.21
C ASP A 99 -2.06 -23.32 11.49
N ALA A 100 -1.31 -24.12 10.73
CA ALA A 100 -1.15 -25.54 11.05
C ALA A 100 -0.40 -25.71 12.39
N ASP A 101 0.51 -24.78 12.70
CA ASP A 101 1.09 -24.63 14.02
C ASP A 101 0.11 -23.89 14.96
N PRO A 102 -0.38 -24.52 16.04
CA PRO A 102 -1.38 -23.92 16.92
C PRO A 102 -0.85 -22.73 17.74
N ALA A 103 0.47 -22.51 17.79
CA ALA A 103 1.06 -21.30 18.37
C ALA A 103 0.96 -20.08 17.44
N LYS A 104 0.58 -20.28 16.17
CA LYS A 104 0.60 -19.25 15.13
C LYS A 104 -0.78 -18.94 14.57
N VAL A 105 -0.93 -17.70 14.14
CA VAL A 105 -2.13 -17.18 13.48
C VAL A 105 -1.79 -16.62 12.11
N ARG A 106 -2.73 -16.75 11.17
CA ARG A 106 -2.68 -16.13 9.86
C ARG A 106 -3.34 -14.77 9.91
N THR A 107 -2.59 -13.77 9.51
CA THR A 107 -3.01 -12.37 9.55
C THR A 107 -2.88 -11.71 8.20
N PHE A 108 -3.70 -10.69 7.98
CA PHE A 108 -3.62 -9.81 6.83
C PHE A 108 -3.42 -8.36 7.29
N ASN A 109 -2.37 -7.69 6.81
CA ASN A 109 -2.04 -6.33 7.24
C ASN A 109 -2.60 -5.25 6.30
N LEU A 110 -3.14 -4.20 6.93
CA LEU A 110 -3.69 -3.01 6.31
C LEU A 110 -2.98 -1.76 6.84
N ASN A 111 -2.66 -0.82 5.96
CA ASN A 111 -2.17 0.50 6.34
C ASN A 111 -3.30 1.53 6.26
N LYS A 112 -3.36 2.42 7.25
CA LYS A 112 -4.31 3.53 7.25
C LYS A 112 -3.83 4.64 6.31
N ALA A 113 -4.61 4.94 5.29
CA ALA A 113 -4.39 6.02 4.33
C ALA A 113 -5.54 7.03 4.44
N GLY A 114 -5.30 8.11 5.21
CA GLY A 114 -6.33 9.07 5.60
C GLY A 114 -7.46 8.40 6.38
N ASN A 115 -8.68 8.45 5.83
CA ASN A 115 -9.86 7.82 6.41
C ASN A 115 -10.14 6.41 5.84
N THR A 116 -9.23 5.84 5.05
CA THR A 116 -9.42 4.54 4.39
C THR A 116 -8.33 3.55 4.78
N TRP A 117 -8.61 2.26 4.64
CA TRP A 117 -7.63 1.19 4.81
C TRP A 117 -7.19 0.64 3.46
N LYS A 118 -5.89 0.42 3.30
CA LYS A 118 -5.29 -0.11 2.09
C LYS A 118 -4.44 -1.33 2.39
N GLN A 119 -4.43 -2.29 1.48
CA GLN A 119 -3.58 -3.47 1.56
C GLN A 119 -2.10 -3.04 1.67
N ALA A 120 -1.40 -3.56 2.67
CA ALA A 120 0.04 -3.43 2.77
C ALA A 120 0.74 -4.33 1.75
N LEU A 121 1.95 -3.96 1.31
CA LEU A 121 2.80 -4.88 0.56
C LEU A 121 3.19 -6.06 1.47
N GLY A 122 3.21 -7.29 0.94
CA GLY A 122 3.47 -8.49 1.74
C GLY A 122 2.45 -8.71 2.86
N SER A 123 1.18 -8.33 2.65
CA SER A 123 0.17 -8.25 3.71
C SER A 123 -0.20 -9.59 4.35
N PHE A 124 -0.02 -10.73 3.67
CA PHE A 124 -0.30 -12.04 4.25
C PHE A 124 0.87 -12.51 5.08
N LEU A 125 0.63 -12.73 6.38
CA LEU A 125 1.67 -13.10 7.34
C LEU A 125 1.20 -14.24 8.24
N VAL A 126 2.16 -15.03 8.70
CA VAL A 126 1.98 -15.97 9.80
C VAL A 126 2.73 -15.43 11.01
N LEU A 127 2.04 -15.18 12.12
CA LEU A 127 2.59 -14.58 13.33
C LEU A 127 2.40 -15.52 14.52
N GLU A 128 3.34 -15.50 15.46
CA GLU A 128 3.11 -16.09 16.79
C GLU A 128 1.92 -15.41 17.48
N LYS A 129 1.08 -16.19 18.16
CA LYS A 129 -0.10 -15.69 18.90
C LYS A 129 0.28 -14.65 19.93
N GLU A 130 1.39 -14.85 20.63
CA GLU A 130 1.92 -13.91 21.62
C GLU A 130 2.28 -12.58 20.98
N LYS A 131 2.88 -12.60 19.79
CA LYS A 131 3.23 -11.38 19.04
C LYS A 131 1.98 -10.64 18.58
N PHE A 132 1.00 -11.36 18.04
CA PHE A 132 -0.29 -10.76 17.69
C PHE A 132 -0.99 -10.19 18.93
N ALA A 133 -0.98 -10.92 20.04
CA ALA A 133 -1.60 -10.54 21.30
C ALA A 133 -0.94 -9.33 21.98
N ALA A 134 0.28 -8.96 21.59
CA ALA A 134 0.96 -7.76 22.07
C ALA A 134 0.47 -6.48 21.37
N TYR A 135 -0.26 -6.58 20.25
CA TYR A 135 -0.83 -5.43 19.56
C TYR A 135 -2.09 -4.91 20.26
N GLU A 136 -2.40 -3.64 20.03
CA GLU A 136 -3.50 -2.91 20.64
C GLU A 136 -4.85 -3.38 20.10
N GLY A 137 -5.83 -3.59 20.99
CA GLY A 137 -7.19 -4.00 20.58
C GLY A 137 -8.05 -2.85 20.04
N LYS A 138 -7.58 -1.61 20.12
CA LYS A 138 -8.30 -0.42 19.65
C LYS A 138 -7.45 0.35 18.67
N GLU A 139 -8.10 0.91 17.66
CA GLU A 139 -7.43 1.80 16.71
C GLU A 139 -6.84 3.00 17.47
N PRO A 140 -5.52 3.21 17.42
CA PRO A 140 -4.92 4.37 18.05
C PRO A 140 -5.40 5.65 17.36
N PRO A 141 -5.69 6.72 18.11
CA PRO A 141 -6.11 7.97 17.51
C PRO A 141 -5.02 8.47 16.56
N VAL A 142 -5.40 8.89 15.35
CA VAL A 142 -4.48 9.39 14.31
C VAL A 142 -3.54 10.48 14.85
N ARG A 143 -3.97 11.25 15.86
CA ARG A 143 -3.20 12.29 16.57
C ARG A 143 -2.20 11.81 17.64
N ALA A 144 -2.27 10.57 18.10
CA ALA A 144 -1.21 10.00 18.95
C ALA A 144 0.00 9.54 18.12
N ALA A 145 -0.21 9.26 16.82
CA ALA A 145 0.85 9.02 15.85
C ALA A 145 1.35 10.32 15.17
N ALA A 146 0.49 11.36 15.08
CA ALA A 146 0.82 12.61 14.41
C ALA A 146 1.18 13.75 15.39
N ARG A 147 2.44 14.17 15.44
CA ARG A 147 2.80 15.52 15.92
C ARG A 147 2.93 16.48 14.73
N LYS A 148 1.93 17.35 14.59
CA LYS A 148 1.88 18.65 13.86
C LYS A 148 2.40 18.60 12.42
N THR A 149 1.54 18.68 11.39
CA THR A 149 1.15 19.94 10.69
C THR A 149 0.11 19.59 9.60
N PRO A 150 -0.79 20.51 9.18
CA PRO A 150 -1.93 20.17 8.30
C PRO A 150 -1.54 19.95 6.84
N ALA A 151 -2.38 19.17 6.14
CA ALA A 151 -2.35 18.95 4.71
C ALA A 151 -2.32 20.26 3.89
N ALA A 152 -1.12 20.62 3.42
CA ALA A 152 -0.92 21.33 2.18
C ALA A 152 -0.49 20.31 1.12
N ALA A 153 -0.83 20.52 -0.15
CA ALA A 153 -0.27 19.71 -1.24
C ALA A 153 1.26 19.64 -1.05
N PRO A 154 1.86 18.44 -1.06
CA PRO A 154 3.21 18.27 -0.59
C PRO A 154 4.16 19.06 -1.49
N ALA A 155 5.17 19.70 -0.87
CA ALA A 155 6.08 20.67 -1.48
C ALA A 155 6.81 20.14 -2.75
N ILE A 156 6.74 18.84 -2.99
CA ILE A 156 7.21 18.12 -4.18
C ILE A 156 6.59 18.65 -5.49
N VAL A 157 5.34 19.13 -5.45
CA VAL A 157 4.61 19.65 -6.63
C VAL A 157 4.86 21.16 -6.84
N GLN A 158 5.36 21.86 -5.82
CA GLN A 158 5.59 23.31 -5.89
C GLN A 158 7.07 23.62 -6.19
N GLY A 159 7.31 23.93 -7.45
CA GLY A 159 8.57 24.42 -7.99
C GLY A 159 8.59 24.22 -9.50
N ALA A 160 9.07 25.20 -10.26
CA ALA A 160 9.24 25.03 -11.70
C ALA A 160 10.11 23.78 -11.98
N PRO A 161 9.69 22.87 -12.87
CA PRO A 161 10.51 21.71 -13.20
C PRO A 161 11.82 22.18 -13.84
N GLN A 162 12.95 21.87 -13.21
CA GLN A 162 14.28 22.20 -13.76
C GLN A 162 14.70 21.21 -14.87
N ASP A 163 14.02 20.07 -14.98
CA ASP A 163 14.32 19.00 -15.94
C ASP A 163 13.08 18.57 -16.73
N SER A 164 13.29 17.81 -17.80
CA SER A 164 12.19 17.26 -18.61
C SER A 164 11.36 16.21 -17.84
N PRO A 165 10.02 16.19 -18.01
CA PRO A 165 9.15 15.15 -17.46
C PRO A 165 9.47 13.75 -17.99
N ASN A 166 9.51 12.75 -17.11
CA ASN A 166 9.70 11.35 -17.51
C ASN A 166 8.33 10.71 -17.77
N LYS A 167 7.90 10.74 -19.04
CA LYS A 167 6.57 10.27 -19.43
C LYS A 167 6.34 8.80 -19.12
N GLY A 168 5.17 8.49 -18.57
CA GLY A 168 4.76 7.13 -18.21
C GLY A 168 5.25 6.67 -16.85
N TYR A 169 6.01 7.50 -16.13
CA TYR A 169 6.40 7.22 -14.75
C TYR A 169 5.41 7.83 -13.75
N VAL A 170 5.30 7.21 -12.58
CA VAL A 170 4.47 7.72 -11.47
C VAL A 170 5.18 7.51 -10.14
N ILE A 171 5.36 8.59 -9.37
CA ILE A 171 5.75 8.51 -7.96
C ILE A 171 4.48 8.28 -7.14
N GLU A 172 4.51 7.30 -6.25
CA GLU A 172 3.56 7.14 -5.15
C GLU A 172 4.29 7.12 -3.81
N MET A 173 3.70 7.72 -2.79
CA MET A 173 4.27 7.79 -1.45
C MET A 173 3.27 7.35 -0.37
N ALA A 174 3.76 7.09 0.83
CA ALA A 174 2.95 6.56 1.94
C ALA A 174 1.82 7.50 2.40
N ASP A 175 2.04 8.81 2.28
CA ASP A 175 1.05 9.85 2.59
C ASP A 175 -0.07 9.98 1.53
N GLY A 176 -0.04 9.13 0.50
CA GLY A 176 -1.00 9.15 -0.61
C GLY A 176 -0.63 10.13 -1.73
N THR A 177 0.54 10.75 -1.68
CA THR A 177 1.04 11.60 -2.77
C THR A 177 1.20 10.80 -4.05
N VAL A 178 0.71 11.36 -5.15
CA VAL A 178 0.88 10.81 -6.50
C VAL A 178 1.39 11.90 -7.44
N VAL A 179 2.53 11.67 -8.10
CA VAL A 179 3.09 12.58 -9.11
C VAL A 179 3.22 11.84 -10.44
N LYS A 180 2.45 12.26 -11.44
CA LYS A 180 2.51 11.72 -12.81
C LYS A 180 3.60 12.41 -13.63
N ASP A 181 4.24 11.65 -14.50
CA ASP A 181 5.33 12.10 -15.37
C ASP A 181 6.42 12.89 -14.62
N PRO A 182 6.92 12.38 -13.48
CA PRO A 182 7.79 13.14 -12.59
C PRO A 182 9.11 13.51 -13.25
N THR A 183 9.66 14.66 -12.87
CA THR A 183 11.05 15.00 -13.15
C THR A 183 11.99 14.36 -12.13
N VAL A 184 13.28 14.30 -12.44
CA VAL A 184 14.31 13.85 -11.48
C VAL A 184 14.34 14.77 -10.26
N SER A 185 14.20 16.08 -10.46
CA SER A 185 14.07 17.05 -9.37
C SER A 185 12.87 16.78 -8.45
N GLN A 186 11.72 16.38 -9.00
CA GLN A 186 10.55 15.99 -8.19
C GLN A 186 10.79 14.68 -7.44
N LEU A 187 11.46 13.71 -8.07
CA LEU A 187 11.89 12.48 -7.43
C LEU A 187 12.85 12.75 -6.26
N GLN A 188 13.78 13.69 -6.42
CA GLN A 188 14.69 14.10 -5.35
C GLN A 188 13.93 14.68 -4.16
N LYS A 189 13.03 15.64 -4.42
CA LYS A 189 12.17 16.21 -3.38
C LYS A 189 11.30 15.16 -2.70
N ALA A 190 10.86 14.13 -3.43
CA ALA A 190 10.11 13.02 -2.86
C ALA A 190 11.00 12.21 -1.89
N PHE A 191 12.25 11.92 -2.27
CA PHE A 191 13.24 11.31 -1.39
C PHE A 191 13.56 12.16 -0.14
N GLU A 192 13.70 13.47 -0.30
CA GLU A 192 13.93 14.40 0.82
C GLU A 192 12.73 14.47 1.76
N ALA A 193 11.51 14.28 1.23
CA ALA A 193 10.29 14.17 2.01
C ALA A 193 10.13 12.81 2.70
N LEU A 194 10.97 11.81 2.38
CA LEU A 194 10.91 10.53 3.06
C LEU A 194 11.33 10.70 4.51
N GLY A 195 10.49 10.20 5.39
CA GLY A 195 10.61 10.37 6.82
C GLY A 195 10.00 9.20 7.56
N GLU A 196 9.78 9.39 8.86
CA GLU A 196 9.07 8.39 9.65
C GLU A 196 7.63 8.24 9.17
N GLU A 197 6.94 9.36 8.89
CA GLU A 197 5.53 9.40 8.45
C GLU A 197 5.33 9.13 6.94
N ASN A 198 6.38 9.31 6.14
CA ASN A 198 6.37 9.09 4.69
C ASN A 198 7.50 8.14 4.32
N PHE A 199 7.34 6.89 4.69
CA PHE A 199 8.44 5.93 4.84
C PHE A 199 8.69 5.09 3.59
N PHE A 200 7.84 5.17 2.57
CA PHE A 200 8.11 4.53 1.29
C PHE A 200 7.90 5.48 0.13
N ILE A 201 8.64 5.20 -0.93
CA ILE A 201 8.43 5.75 -2.26
C ILE A 201 8.40 4.60 -3.26
N THR A 202 7.44 4.62 -4.15
CA THR A 202 7.41 3.73 -5.31
C THR A 202 7.48 4.58 -6.56
N LEU A 203 8.49 4.31 -7.39
CA LEU A 203 8.59 4.86 -8.73
C LEU A 203 8.18 3.78 -9.73
N ASN A 204 6.97 3.95 -10.26
CA ASN A 204 6.40 3.05 -11.23
C ASN A 204 6.82 3.44 -12.64
N ALA A 205 7.06 2.44 -13.48
CA ALA A 205 7.35 2.56 -14.91
C ALA A 205 6.33 1.72 -15.71
N PRO A 206 6.22 1.89 -17.04
CA PRO A 206 5.33 1.06 -17.86
C PRO A 206 5.62 -0.44 -17.81
N ASP A 207 6.85 -0.82 -17.50
CA ASP A 207 7.40 -2.18 -17.53
C ASP A 207 7.75 -2.75 -16.15
N GLY A 208 7.38 -2.04 -15.06
CA GLY A 208 7.76 -2.47 -13.72
C GLY A 208 7.68 -1.37 -12.67
N PHE A 209 8.29 -1.62 -11.52
CA PHE A 209 8.46 -0.60 -10.49
C PHE A 209 9.80 -0.79 -9.78
N ILE A 210 10.26 0.29 -9.15
CA ILE A 210 11.24 0.25 -8.08
C ILE A 210 10.63 0.92 -6.84
N THR A 211 10.80 0.33 -5.67
CA THR A 211 10.29 0.85 -4.41
C THR A 211 11.38 0.86 -3.36
N ALA A 212 11.31 1.85 -2.48
CA ALA A 212 12.21 2.01 -1.35
C ALA A 212 11.37 2.17 -0.09
N SER A 213 11.64 1.35 0.93
CA SER A 213 11.09 1.49 2.27
C SER A 213 12.20 1.90 3.23
N ARG A 214 11.96 2.94 4.03
CA ARG A 214 12.94 3.48 4.98
C ARG A 214 12.89 2.67 6.28
N SER A 215 14.02 2.07 6.65
CA SER A 215 14.25 1.41 7.93
C SER A 215 15.33 2.18 8.70
N GLY A 216 14.91 3.04 9.63
CA GLY A 216 15.83 3.93 10.35
C GLY A 216 16.53 4.96 9.44
N ALA A 217 17.85 4.82 9.26
CA ALA A 217 18.67 5.67 8.39
C ALA A 217 18.97 5.04 7.02
N ALA A 218 18.54 3.78 6.82
CA ALA A 218 18.79 3.03 5.60
C ALA A 218 17.48 2.71 4.86
N TYR A 219 17.61 2.20 3.64
CA TYR A 219 16.51 1.91 2.73
C TYR A 219 16.61 0.47 2.24
N ASP A 220 15.50 -0.25 2.40
CA ASP A 220 15.24 -1.52 1.74
C ASP A 220 14.69 -1.24 0.35
N ILE A 221 15.34 -1.77 -0.68
CA ILE A 221 14.96 -1.54 -2.07
C ILE A 221 14.45 -2.82 -2.70
N GLU A 222 13.31 -2.73 -3.38
CA GLU A 222 12.79 -3.80 -4.22
C GLU A 222 12.47 -3.27 -5.61
N TYR A 223 12.52 -4.15 -6.61
CA TYR A 223 11.99 -3.85 -7.93
C TYR A 223 11.23 -5.04 -8.49
N LYS A 224 10.37 -4.76 -9.47
CA LYS A 224 9.70 -5.76 -10.28
C LYS A 224 9.84 -5.41 -11.74
N ASP A 225 10.10 -6.41 -12.56
CA ASP A 225 10.04 -6.34 -14.02
C ASP A 225 9.45 -7.64 -14.60
N GLU A 226 9.57 -7.85 -15.91
CA GLU A 226 9.08 -9.06 -16.60
C GLU A 226 9.73 -10.36 -16.11
N GLN A 227 10.92 -10.29 -15.47
CA GLN A 227 11.68 -11.46 -15.02
C GLN A 227 11.30 -11.89 -13.59
N GLY A 228 10.60 -11.02 -12.85
CA GLY A 228 10.15 -11.29 -11.49
C GLY A 228 10.29 -10.08 -10.58
N GLN A 229 10.13 -10.33 -9.28
CA GLN A 229 10.40 -9.34 -8.23
C GLN A 229 11.70 -9.70 -7.52
N PHE A 230 12.47 -8.67 -7.19
CA PHE A 230 13.80 -8.82 -6.59
C PHE A 230 13.96 -7.81 -5.46
N ALA A 231 14.62 -8.24 -4.40
CA ALA A 231 15.06 -7.37 -3.30
C ALA A 231 16.56 -7.13 -3.39
N ALA A 232 17.00 -5.93 -3.02
CA ALA A 232 18.40 -5.67 -2.76
C ALA A 232 18.87 -6.55 -1.59
N ILE A 233 20.11 -7.04 -1.68
CA ILE A 233 20.72 -7.84 -0.60
C ILE A 233 21.16 -6.95 0.56
N ASP A 234 21.71 -5.77 0.23
CA ASP A 234 22.25 -4.81 1.18
C ASP A 234 21.28 -3.63 1.33
N GLU A 235 21.12 -3.14 2.56
CA GLU A 235 20.43 -1.88 2.82
C GLU A 235 21.22 -0.70 2.21
N MET A 236 20.51 0.34 1.75
CA MET A 236 21.12 1.49 1.08
C MET A 236 21.03 2.77 1.90
N SER A 237 22.02 3.65 1.79
CA SER A 237 21.88 5.03 2.23
C SER A 237 20.88 5.80 1.37
N ALA A 238 20.45 6.98 1.82
CA ALA A 238 19.59 7.87 1.04
C ALA A 238 20.21 8.22 -0.33
N ASP A 239 21.51 8.51 -0.36
CA ASP A 239 22.22 8.87 -1.60
C ASP A 239 22.29 7.68 -2.57
N GLN A 240 22.56 6.47 -2.05
CA GLN A 240 22.59 5.25 -2.87
C GLN A 240 21.20 4.93 -3.43
N ALA A 241 20.15 5.04 -2.61
CA ALA A 241 18.78 4.82 -3.05
C ALA A 241 18.35 5.85 -4.10
N MET A 242 18.68 7.13 -3.89
CA MET A 242 18.37 8.20 -4.84
C MET A 242 19.15 8.05 -6.16
N ASP A 243 20.42 7.67 -6.12
CA ASP A 243 21.23 7.38 -7.32
C ASP A 243 20.63 6.21 -8.11
N LEU A 244 20.19 5.16 -7.42
CA LEU A 244 19.54 4.01 -8.04
C LEU A 244 18.21 4.37 -8.70
N PHE A 245 17.35 5.11 -8.00
CA PHE A 245 16.07 5.59 -8.53
C PHE A 245 16.26 6.56 -9.71
N SER A 246 17.28 7.41 -9.65
CA SER A 246 17.67 8.30 -10.75
C SER A 246 18.12 7.52 -11.98
N ALA A 247 18.91 6.46 -11.80
CA ALA A 247 19.34 5.60 -12.90
C ALA A 247 18.14 4.84 -13.50
N TYR A 248 17.20 4.40 -12.65
CA TYR A 248 15.97 3.72 -13.06
C TYR A 248 15.06 4.64 -13.90
N ILE A 249 14.77 5.86 -13.44
CA ILE A 249 13.90 6.80 -14.16
C ILE A 249 14.49 7.24 -15.50
N LYS A 250 15.83 7.32 -15.59
CA LYS A 250 16.58 7.64 -16.81
C LYS A 250 16.78 6.44 -17.75
N ARG A 251 16.31 5.25 -17.36
CA ARG A 251 16.49 3.99 -18.12
C ARG A 251 17.95 3.65 -18.41
N GLU A 252 18.84 3.94 -17.47
CA GLU A 252 20.25 3.59 -17.61
C GLU A 252 20.41 2.07 -17.60
N LYS A 253 20.99 1.48 -18.64
CA LYS A 253 21.14 0.01 -18.75
C LYS A 253 21.88 -0.63 -17.56
N THR A 254 22.69 0.15 -16.86
CA THR A 254 23.54 -0.26 -15.74
C THR A 254 22.88 -0.08 -14.37
N TRP A 255 21.63 0.39 -14.27
CA TRP A 255 21.00 0.67 -12.98
C TRP A 255 20.99 -0.57 -12.06
N LYS A 256 20.74 -1.77 -12.61
CA LYS A 256 20.78 -3.01 -11.83
C LYS A 256 22.16 -3.35 -11.27
N ALA A 257 23.25 -2.86 -11.87
CA ALA A 257 24.60 -3.11 -11.37
C ALA A 257 24.96 -2.25 -10.15
N LYS A 258 24.12 -1.27 -9.79
CA LYS A 258 24.31 -0.42 -8.60
C LYS A 258 23.97 -1.13 -7.29
N ALA A 259 23.40 -2.34 -7.35
CA ALA A 259 23.09 -3.17 -6.19
C ALA A 259 23.28 -4.65 -6.49
N LYS A 260 23.32 -5.47 -5.43
CA LYS A 260 23.19 -6.92 -5.54
C LYS A 260 21.74 -7.30 -5.27
N TRP A 261 21.21 -8.22 -6.07
CA TRP A 261 19.81 -8.59 -6.03
C TRP A 261 19.63 -10.06 -5.70
N ARG A 262 18.58 -10.37 -4.96
CA ARG A 262 18.07 -11.71 -4.78
C ARG A 262 16.62 -11.76 -5.25
N PRO A 263 16.11 -12.91 -5.73
CA PRO A 263 14.68 -13.09 -5.90
C PRO A 263 13.93 -12.73 -4.62
N PHE A 264 12.78 -12.08 -4.79
CA PHE A 264 11.85 -11.82 -3.69
C PHE A 264 11.09 -13.12 -3.40
N ASP A 265 11.39 -13.76 -2.28
CA ASP A 265 10.79 -15.04 -1.84
C ASP A 265 9.44 -14.84 -1.12
#